data_AF-A0A259CV54-F1
#
_entry.id   AF-A0A259CV54-F1
#
_cell.length_a   1.000
_cell.length_b   1.000
_cell.length_c   1.000
_cell.angle_alpha   90.00
_cell.angle_beta   90.00
_cell.angle_gamma   90.00
#
_symmetry.space_group_name_H-M   'P 1'
#
loop_
_entity.id
_entity.type
_entity.pdbx_description
1 polymer ?
#
loop_
_entity_poly.entity_id
_entity_poly.type
_entity_poly.pdbx_seq_one_letter_code
_entity_poly.pdbx_strand_id
1 'polypeptide(L)'
;MNNLPPWLANMGARSAAAPVIIIMLLAMMILPLPAVILDVFFSFNIALSILVLMIGLQTKKALDFIAFPTVLLMTTMLRLSLNVASTRVVLTEGHTGPDAAGKVIEAFGHFLIGGNYAVGIVVFVILTIINFTVITKGAGRIAEVGARFTLDAMPGKQMAIDADLNAGLIGEDEARRRRTEVSQESEFYGAMDGASKYVRGDAIAGILVIIINIVGGLIVGMVQHDMQFGDAVANYTLLAIGDGLVAQIPSLIISVAAGVVVSRVANNEDIGGQLITQLFNNPTVIYLTAGIIGGIGLIPGMPHFAFLLLAAILAGIAYVVDQQKTQAALEPELEAPVEVLTEVEEASWDDVVPVDIVGLEVGYRLIPLVDKAQGGDLLKRIKGIRKKFAQEVGFLAPTVHIRDNLELRPNSYRVTLKGVEVATGESNFGQFLAIDPGTVTGPLEGAVTTDPAFGLPAVWVDASMRDHAQAMGYTVVDAGTVIATHLNHMISMHAAELLGREEVQKLLDHVAKESPKLIEDLVPKLLSFALVQKVLQNLLIEGVHIRDMRTILETLSEYATQTTDANELTALVRVKLGRAIVQELFPVGNEVTAMT
;
A
#
# COMPACT_ATOMS: atom_id res chain seq x y z
N MET A 1 -41.89 -7.96 -45.56
CA MET A 1 -41.60 -8.19 -44.13
C MET A 1 -42.77 -8.98 -43.55
N ASN A 2 -42.63 -10.29 -43.33
CA ASN A 2 -43.46 -11.16 -42.47
C ASN A 2 -43.28 -12.63 -42.87
N ASN A 3 -42.10 -13.19 -42.59
CA ASN A 3 -41.86 -14.64 -42.52
C ASN A 3 -40.59 -14.86 -41.70
N LEU A 4 -40.62 -14.47 -40.42
CA LEU A 4 -39.60 -14.91 -39.46
C LEU A 4 -40.11 -16.20 -38.79
N PRO A 5 -39.29 -17.25 -38.68
CA PRO A 5 -39.69 -18.53 -38.10
C PRO A 5 -40.15 -18.43 -36.62
N PRO A 6 -41.06 -19.30 -36.14
CA PRO A 6 -41.62 -19.25 -34.78
C PRO A 6 -40.59 -19.39 -33.65
N TRP A 7 -39.38 -19.90 -33.91
CA TRP A 7 -38.31 -19.99 -32.91
C TRP A 7 -37.63 -18.63 -32.62
N LEU A 8 -37.72 -17.66 -33.54
CA LEU A 8 -37.22 -16.29 -33.35
C LEU A 8 -38.17 -15.43 -32.51
N ALA A 9 -39.46 -15.78 -32.45
CA ALA A 9 -40.47 -15.02 -31.71
C ALA A 9 -40.39 -15.23 -30.18
N ASN A 10 -39.73 -16.31 -29.72
CA ASN A 10 -39.61 -16.67 -28.30
C ASN A 10 -38.21 -16.43 -27.70
N MET A 11 -37.24 -15.92 -28.48
CA MET A 11 -35.95 -15.48 -27.93
C MET A 11 -36.11 -14.04 -27.44
N GLY A 12 -36.13 -13.83 -26.13
CA GLY A 12 -36.06 -12.47 -25.58
C GLY A 12 -34.85 -11.71 -26.16
N ALA A 13 -35.02 -10.42 -26.47
CA ALA A 13 -34.01 -9.62 -27.19
C ALA A 13 -32.58 -9.70 -26.59
N ARG A 14 -32.44 -10.02 -25.30
CA ARG A 14 -31.15 -10.24 -24.62
C ARG A 14 -30.50 -11.60 -24.94
N SER A 15 -31.25 -12.69 -25.13
CA SER A 15 -30.69 -14.01 -25.43
C SER A 15 -30.32 -14.19 -26.91
N ALA A 16 -30.91 -13.40 -27.81
CA ALA A 16 -30.56 -13.39 -29.23
C ALA A 16 -29.32 -12.52 -29.55
N ALA A 17 -28.90 -11.63 -28.66
CA ALA A 17 -27.86 -10.64 -28.94
C ALA A 17 -26.48 -11.26 -29.24
N ALA A 18 -26.01 -12.20 -28.42
CA ALA A 18 -24.69 -12.80 -28.59
C ALA A 18 -24.56 -13.62 -29.91
N PRO A 19 -25.50 -14.53 -30.27
CA PRO A 19 -25.46 -15.22 -31.56
C PRO A 19 -25.49 -14.27 -32.76
N VAL A 20 -26.30 -13.20 -32.71
CA VAL A 20 -26.38 -12.21 -33.79
C VAL A 20 -25.06 -11.48 -33.96
N ILE A 21 -24.39 -11.07 -32.88
CA ILE A 21 -23.09 -10.41 -32.97
C ILE A 21 -22.04 -11.36 -33.57
N ILE A 22 -22.00 -12.62 -33.16
CA ILE A 22 -21.04 -13.59 -33.72
C ILE A 22 -21.29 -13.80 -35.23
N ILE A 23 -22.54 -13.98 -35.64
CA ILE A 23 -22.89 -14.14 -37.07
C ILE A 23 -22.51 -12.89 -37.85
N MET A 24 -22.75 -11.70 -37.29
CA MET A 24 -22.38 -10.43 -37.89
C MET A 24 -20.85 -10.31 -38.07
N LEU A 25 -20.06 -10.67 -37.06
CA LEU A 25 -18.59 -10.65 -37.12
C LEU A 25 -18.04 -11.62 -38.18
N LEU A 26 -18.62 -12.82 -38.29
CA LEU A 26 -18.27 -13.77 -39.34
C LEU A 26 -18.70 -13.29 -40.74
N ALA A 27 -19.89 -12.68 -40.85
CA ALA A 27 -20.38 -12.12 -42.10
C ALA A 27 -19.47 -10.98 -42.59
N MET A 28 -18.98 -10.11 -41.69
CA MET A 28 -18.01 -9.06 -42.03
C MET A 28 -16.70 -9.62 -42.59
N MET A 29 -16.25 -10.79 -42.13
CA MET A 29 -15.03 -11.41 -42.67
C MET A 29 -15.21 -11.97 -44.09
N ILE A 30 -16.42 -12.43 -44.43
CA ILE A 30 -16.69 -13.16 -45.68
C ILE A 30 -17.26 -12.25 -46.77
N LEU A 31 -18.09 -11.27 -46.40
CA LEU A 31 -18.78 -10.39 -47.33
C LEU A 31 -18.01 -9.08 -47.55
N PRO A 32 -17.93 -8.57 -48.79
CA PRO A 32 -17.35 -7.26 -49.05
C PRO A 32 -18.25 -6.18 -48.43
N LEU A 33 -17.65 -5.30 -47.62
CA LEU A 33 -18.36 -4.20 -46.97
C LEU A 33 -18.14 -2.90 -47.74
N PRO A 34 -19.19 -2.09 -47.94
CA PRO A 34 -19.04 -0.71 -48.41
C PRO A 34 -18.17 0.12 -47.47
N ALA A 35 -17.37 1.02 -48.02
CA ALA A 35 -16.48 1.92 -47.27
C ALA A 35 -17.20 2.71 -46.16
N VAL A 36 -18.44 3.16 -46.39
CA VAL A 36 -19.24 3.86 -45.38
C VAL A 36 -19.53 2.99 -44.14
N ILE A 37 -19.78 1.69 -44.35
CA ILE A 37 -20.05 0.77 -43.25
C ILE A 37 -18.77 0.51 -42.44
N LEU A 38 -17.62 0.41 -43.12
CA LEU A 38 -16.32 0.31 -42.47
C LEU A 38 -16.03 1.55 -41.60
N ASP A 39 -16.23 2.76 -42.13
CA ASP A 39 -16.04 4.01 -41.38
C ASP A 39 -16.92 4.05 -40.11
N VAL A 40 -18.18 3.62 -40.20
CA VAL A 40 -19.09 3.54 -39.05
C VAL A 40 -18.57 2.57 -38.00
N PHE A 41 -18.13 1.36 -38.40
CA PHE A 41 -17.64 0.38 -37.44
C PHE A 41 -16.28 0.74 -36.83
N PHE A 42 -15.37 1.36 -37.59
CA PHE A 42 -14.12 1.86 -37.04
C PHE A 42 -14.36 3.01 -36.04
N SER A 43 -15.21 3.96 -36.40
CA SER A 43 -15.60 5.05 -35.49
C SER A 43 -16.27 4.52 -34.23
N PHE A 44 -17.17 3.53 -34.38
CA PHE A 44 -17.79 2.83 -33.25
C PHE A 44 -16.77 2.10 -32.38
N ASN A 45 -15.78 1.44 -32.97
CA ASN A 45 -14.72 0.75 -32.23
C ASN A 45 -13.89 1.73 -31.40
N ILE A 46 -13.51 2.87 -31.98
CA ILE A 46 -12.79 3.94 -31.27
C ILE A 46 -13.63 4.47 -30.11
N ALA A 47 -14.90 4.81 -30.35
CA ALA A 47 -15.81 5.30 -29.32
C ALA A 47 -16.01 4.28 -28.19
N LEU A 48 -16.16 3.00 -28.53
CA LEU A 48 -16.29 1.91 -27.57
C LEU A 48 -15.03 1.74 -26.73
N SER A 49 -13.84 1.82 -27.32
CA SER A 49 -12.57 1.79 -26.58
C SER A 49 -12.45 2.94 -25.59
N ILE A 50 -12.80 4.16 -25.99
CA ILE A 50 -12.77 5.33 -25.11
C ILE A 50 -13.78 5.15 -23.96
N LEU A 51 -15.00 4.68 -24.26
CA LEU A 51 -16.00 4.39 -23.25
C LEU A 51 -15.50 3.37 -22.22
N VAL A 52 -14.87 2.29 -22.69
CA VAL A 52 -14.29 1.24 -21.84
C VAL A 52 -13.18 1.80 -20.96
N LEU A 53 -12.28 2.64 -21.49
CA LEU A 53 -11.25 3.32 -20.70
C LEU A 53 -11.88 4.21 -19.63
N MET A 54 -12.90 4.99 -20.00
CA MET A 54 -13.56 5.91 -19.07
C MET A 54 -14.25 5.16 -17.92
N ILE A 55 -14.95 4.07 -18.22
CA ILE A 55 -15.54 3.22 -17.19
C ILE A 55 -14.43 2.64 -16.30
N GLY A 56 -13.35 2.14 -16.88
CA GLY A 56 -12.21 1.59 -16.13
C GLY A 56 -11.50 2.60 -15.22
N LEU A 57 -11.48 3.88 -15.59
CA LEU A 57 -10.94 4.97 -14.77
C LEU A 57 -11.87 5.37 -13.62
N GLN A 58 -13.19 5.29 -13.83
CA GLN A 58 -14.22 5.73 -12.87
C GLN A 58 -14.71 4.63 -11.92
N THR A 59 -14.48 3.35 -12.22
CA THR A 59 -14.78 2.26 -11.28
C THR A 59 -14.01 2.47 -9.98
N LYS A 60 -14.49 1.93 -8.85
CA LYS A 60 -13.78 1.98 -7.56
C LYS A 60 -13.13 0.63 -7.28
N LYS A 61 -13.89 -0.44 -7.47
CA LYS A 61 -13.45 -1.83 -7.34
C LYS A 61 -13.41 -2.50 -8.71
N ALA A 62 -12.53 -3.50 -8.87
CA ALA A 62 -12.45 -4.26 -10.13
C ALA A 62 -13.79 -4.94 -10.47
N LEU A 63 -14.51 -5.43 -9.46
CA LEU A 63 -15.82 -6.08 -9.61
C LEU A 63 -16.95 -5.13 -10.06
N ASP A 64 -16.81 -3.81 -9.89
CA ASP A 64 -17.81 -2.83 -10.37
C ASP A 64 -17.97 -2.91 -11.90
N PHE A 65 -16.96 -3.41 -12.60
CA PHE A 65 -17.00 -3.69 -14.04
C PHE A 65 -16.76 -5.17 -14.35
N ILE A 66 -17.54 -6.06 -13.72
CA ILE A 66 -17.43 -7.52 -13.90
C ILE A 66 -17.50 -7.98 -15.37
N ALA A 67 -18.19 -7.23 -16.25
CA ALA A 67 -18.32 -7.54 -17.67
C ALA A 67 -17.07 -7.19 -18.51
N PHE A 68 -16.05 -6.58 -17.92
CA PHE A 68 -14.85 -6.12 -18.62
C PHE A 68 -14.13 -7.21 -19.45
N PRO A 69 -13.93 -8.47 -18.97
CA PRO A 69 -13.31 -9.53 -19.78
C PRO A 69 -14.11 -9.86 -21.04
N THR A 70 -15.43 -9.89 -20.93
CA THR A 70 -16.31 -10.16 -22.07
C THR A 70 -16.27 -9.02 -23.08
N VAL A 71 -16.29 -7.77 -22.61
CA VAL A 71 -16.15 -6.59 -23.47
C VAL A 71 -14.79 -6.60 -24.19
N LEU A 72 -13.72 -6.96 -23.49
CA LEU A 72 -12.38 -7.11 -24.05
C LEU A 72 -12.33 -8.15 -25.19
N LEU A 73 -12.94 -9.32 -24.96
CA LEU A 73 -13.00 -10.37 -25.98
C LEU A 73 -13.81 -9.92 -27.21
N MET A 74 -14.98 -9.33 -26.99
CA MET A 74 -15.89 -8.88 -28.06
C MET A 74 -15.28 -7.75 -28.89
N THR A 75 -14.67 -6.76 -28.25
CA THR A 75 -13.98 -5.65 -28.92
C THR A 75 -12.78 -6.12 -29.73
N THR A 76 -12.04 -7.11 -29.22
CA THR A 76 -10.91 -7.73 -29.93
C THR A 76 -11.40 -8.51 -31.15
N MET A 77 -12.46 -9.31 -31.03
CA MET A 77 -13.05 -10.01 -32.18
C MET A 77 -13.56 -9.05 -33.24
N LEU A 78 -14.25 -7.96 -32.83
CA LEU A 78 -14.69 -6.91 -33.74
C LEU A 78 -13.51 -6.28 -34.50
N ARG A 79 -12.40 -6.04 -33.82
CA ARG A 79 -11.20 -5.48 -34.45
C ARG A 79 -10.57 -6.45 -35.45
N LEU A 80 -10.43 -7.72 -35.09
CA LEU A 80 -9.92 -8.74 -36.00
C LEU A 80 -10.80 -8.88 -37.25
N SER A 81 -12.13 -8.92 -37.08
CA SER A 81 -13.06 -8.94 -38.21
C SER A 81 -12.95 -7.68 -39.08
N LEU A 82 -12.80 -6.50 -38.46
CA LEU A 82 -12.60 -5.24 -39.17
C LEU A 82 -11.31 -5.22 -39.97
N ASN A 83 -10.19 -5.67 -39.38
CA ASN A 83 -8.89 -5.73 -40.06
C ASN A 83 -8.94 -6.64 -41.29
N VAL A 84 -9.66 -7.77 -41.22
CA VAL A 84 -9.85 -8.67 -42.37
C VAL A 84 -10.73 -8.00 -43.44
N ALA A 85 -11.82 -7.34 -43.03
CA ALA A 85 -12.72 -6.66 -43.94
C ALA A 85 -12.04 -5.47 -44.64
N SER A 86 -11.27 -4.66 -43.90
CA SER A 86 -10.52 -3.52 -44.43
C SER A 86 -9.38 -3.96 -45.34
N THR A 87 -8.60 -4.97 -44.95
CA THR A 87 -7.55 -5.59 -45.80
C THR A 87 -8.11 -5.97 -47.16
N ARG A 88 -9.29 -6.61 -47.19
CA ARG A 88 -9.92 -6.98 -48.46
C ARG A 88 -10.21 -5.74 -49.31
N VAL A 89 -10.86 -4.72 -48.74
CA VAL A 89 -11.20 -3.48 -49.46
C VAL A 89 -9.94 -2.74 -49.93
N VAL A 90 -8.92 -2.65 -49.08
CA VAL A 90 -7.61 -2.06 -49.43
C VAL A 90 -7.01 -2.79 -50.63
N LEU A 91 -6.97 -4.12 -50.62
CA LEU A 91 -6.39 -4.90 -51.71
C LEU A 91 -7.22 -4.84 -53.00
N THR A 92 -8.56 -4.88 -52.93
CA THR A 92 -9.42 -4.90 -54.12
C THR A 92 -9.65 -3.51 -54.71
N GLU A 93 -9.87 -2.50 -53.88
CA GLU A 93 -10.28 -1.15 -54.31
C GLU A 93 -9.16 -0.11 -54.15
N GLY A 94 -8.04 -0.42 -53.49
CA GLY A 94 -6.96 0.56 -53.21
C GLY A 94 -6.31 1.20 -54.44
N HIS A 95 -6.48 0.60 -55.63
CA HIS A 95 -6.04 1.19 -56.90
C HIS A 95 -6.89 2.42 -57.32
N THR A 96 -8.10 2.57 -56.78
CA THR A 96 -9.03 3.65 -57.14
C THR A 96 -8.71 4.98 -56.47
N GLY A 97 -7.90 4.98 -55.41
CA GLY A 97 -7.47 6.20 -54.70
C GLY A 97 -7.28 5.99 -53.19
N PRO A 98 -6.82 7.03 -52.48
CA PRO A 98 -6.61 6.99 -51.03
C PRO A 98 -7.92 6.94 -50.21
N ASP A 99 -9.08 7.23 -50.79
CA ASP A 99 -10.41 7.17 -50.15
C ASP A 99 -11.11 5.80 -50.33
N ALA A 100 -10.49 4.88 -51.08
CA ALA A 100 -11.06 3.58 -51.45
C ALA A 100 -11.49 2.71 -50.25
N ALA A 101 -10.75 2.80 -49.13
CA ALA A 101 -11.00 2.01 -47.92
C ALA A 101 -11.83 2.75 -46.86
N GLY A 102 -12.37 3.93 -47.17
CA GLY A 102 -13.10 4.78 -46.24
C GLY A 102 -12.31 6.00 -45.78
N LYS A 103 -13.05 7.03 -45.36
CA LYS A 103 -12.50 8.33 -45.01
C LYS A 103 -11.77 8.32 -43.68
N VAL A 104 -12.12 7.39 -42.78
CA VAL A 104 -11.44 7.25 -41.50
C VAL A 104 -10.00 6.77 -41.74
N ILE A 105 -9.82 5.71 -42.54
CA ILE A 105 -8.49 5.19 -42.89
C ILE A 105 -7.64 6.25 -43.59
N GLU A 106 -8.21 6.94 -44.58
CA GLU A 106 -7.56 8.03 -45.30
C GLU A 106 -7.07 9.14 -44.35
N ALA A 107 -7.94 9.61 -43.46
CA ALA A 107 -7.62 10.69 -42.53
C ALA A 107 -6.47 10.34 -41.58
N PHE A 108 -6.46 9.11 -41.04
CA PHE A 108 -5.37 8.64 -40.18
C PHE A 108 -4.06 8.44 -40.95
N GLY A 109 -4.12 7.96 -42.19
CA GLY A 109 -2.95 7.83 -43.05
C GLY A 109 -2.29 9.19 -43.33
N HIS A 110 -3.08 10.19 -43.72
CA HIS A 110 -2.58 11.54 -43.97
C HIS A 110 -2.05 12.23 -42.71
N PHE A 111 -2.70 12.04 -41.56
CA PHE A 111 -2.28 12.62 -40.28
C PHE A 111 -0.84 12.23 -39.92
N LEU A 112 -0.46 10.96 -40.15
CA LEU A 112 0.87 10.47 -39.79
C LEU A 112 1.93 10.78 -40.84
N ILE A 113 1.59 10.68 -42.12
CA ILE A 113 2.55 10.82 -43.21
C ILE A 113 3.01 12.28 -43.35
N GLY A 114 2.15 13.26 -43.05
CA GLY A 114 2.50 14.68 -43.06
C GLY A 114 3.08 15.18 -44.40
N GLY A 115 2.79 14.48 -45.50
CA GLY A 115 3.33 14.76 -46.84
C GLY A 115 4.65 14.07 -47.20
N ASN A 116 5.28 13.33 -46.28
CA ASN A 116 6.50 12.56 -46.56
C ASN A 116 6.35 11.09 -46.18
N TYR A 117 6.15 10.24 -47.20
CA TYR A 117 5.94 8.79 -47.04
C TYR A 117 7.08 8.09 -46.30
N ALA A 118 8.34 8.48 -46.52
CA ALA A 118 9.48 7.86 -45.83
C ALA A 118 9.47 8.16 -44.33
N VAL A 119 9.19 9.42 -43.95
CA VAL A 119 9.05 9.81 -42.54
C VAL A 119 7.83 9.12 -41.92
N GLY A 120 6.71 9.07 -42.64
CA GLY A 120 5.49 8.38 -42.21
C GLY A 120 5.72 6.91 -41.87
N ILE A 121 6.42 6.17 -42.75
CA ILE A 121 6.78 4.75 -42.50
C ILE A 121 7.65 4.63 -41.24
N VAL A 122 8.68 5.46 -41.07
CA VAL A 122 9.57 5.40 -39.90
C VAL A 122 8.81 5.67 -38.61
N VAL A 123 8.00 6.73 -38.56
CA VAL A 123 7.18 7.07 -37.38
C VAL A 123 6.17 5.95 -37.10
N PHE A 124 5.56 5.39 -38.14
CA PHE A 124 4.60 4.29 -37.99
C PHE A 124 5.25 3.02 -37.42
N VAL A 125 6.43 2.65 -37.90
CA VAL A 125 7.19 1.51 -37.36
C VAL A 125 7.52 1.73 -35.89
N ILE A 126 7.93 2.94 -35.50
CA ILE A 126 8.19 3.30 -34.10
C ILE A 126 6.91 3.15 -33.27
N LEU A 127 5.79 3.72 -33.72
CA LEU A 127 4.50 3.61 -33.01
C LEU A 127 4.06 2.15 -32.86
N THR A 128 4.22 1.35 -33.92
CA THR A 128 3.91 -0.09 -33.92
C THR A 128 4.78 -0.85 -32.91
N ILE A 129 6.08 -0.55 -32.86
CA ILE A 129 7.01 -1.15 -31.89
C ILE A 129 6.64 -0.77 -30.46
N ILE A 130 6.35 0.51 -30.20
CA ILE A 130 5.95 1.00 -28.88
C ILE A 130 4.65 0.32 -28.45
N ASN A 131 3.64 0.32 -29.31
CA ASN A 131 2.35 -0.31 -29.02
C ASN A 131 2.52 -1.78 -28.66
N PHE A 132 3.21 -2.58 -29.49
CA PHE A 132 3.36 -4.01 -29.22
C PHE A 132 4.33 -4.33 -28.07
N THR A 133 5.55 -3.79 -28.12
CA THR A 133 6.64 -4.19 -27.24
C THR A 133 6.51 -3.61 -25.85
N VAL A 134 6.06 -2.36 -25.74
CA VAL A 134 5.95 -1.66 -24.45
C VAL A 134 4.54 -1.84 -23.91
N ILE A 135 3.52 -1.53 -24.70
CA ILE A 135 2.17 -1.34 -24.17
C ILE A 135 1.41 -2.66 -24.09
N THR A 136 1.24 -3.38 -25.19
CA THR A 136 0.52 -4.67 -25.22
C THR A 136 1.22 -5.71 -24.35
N LYS A 137 2.55 -5.89 -24.48
CA LYS A 137 3.31 -6.82 -23.63
C LYS A 137 3.35 -6.38 -22.17
N GLY A 138 3.48 -5.08 -21.90
CA GLY A 138 3.50 -4.53 -20.54
C GLY A 138 2.16 -4.74 -19.83
N ALA A 139 1.06 -4.35 -20.48
CA ALA A 139 -0.30 -4.54 -19.96
C ALA A 139 -0.62 -6.04 -19.77
N GLY A 140 -0.22 -6.90 -20.71
CA GLY A 140 -0.38 -8.35 -20.56
C GLY A 140 0.35 -8.91 -19.35
N ARG A 141 1.59 -8.48 -19.10
CA ARG A 141 2.35 -8.91 -17.92
C ARG A 141 1.76 -8.40 -16.61
N ILE A 142 1.28 -7.16 -16.58
CA ILE A 142 0.58 -6.60 -15.41
C ILE A 142 -0.71 -7.40 -15.14
N ALA A 143 -1.46 -7.72 -16.19
CA ALA A 143 -2.69 -8.49 -16.09
C ALA A 143 -2.43 -9.93 -15.59
N GLU A 144 -1.45 -10.62 -16.17
CA GLU A 144 -1.07 -11.99 -15.81
C GLU A 144 -0.58 -12.08 -14.36
N VAL A 145 0.36 -11.20 -13.98
CA VAL A 145 0.96 -11.21 -12.64
C VAL A 145 -0.07 -10.77 -11.58
N GLY A 146 -0.84 -9.72 -11.87
CA GLY A 146 -1.91 -9.26 -10.98
C GLY A 146 -3.00 -10.31 -10.76
N ALA A 147 -3.45 -10.96 -11.84
CA ALA A 147 -4.42 -12.05 -11.75
C ALA A 147 -3.86 -13.22 -10.95
N ARG A 148 -2.61 -13.64 -11.22
CA ARG A 148 -2.00 -14.76 -10.52
C ARG A 148 -1.85 -14.52 -9.01
N PHE A 149 -1.30 -13.38 -8.61
CA PHE A 149 -1.16 -13.09 -7.17
C PHE A 149 -2.52 -12.95 -6.47
N THR A 150 -3.52 -12.38 -7.15
CA THR A 150 -4.86 -12.24 -6.57
C THR A 150 -5.57 -13.59 -6.46
N LEU A 151 -5.39 -14.47 -7.45
CA LEU A 151 -5.89 -15.85 -7.43
C LEU A 151 -5.20 -16.71 -6.35
N ASP A 152 -3.88 -16.59 -6.19
CA ASP A 152 -3.11 -17.29 -5.16
C ASP A 152 -3.54 -16.86 -3.74
N ALA A 153 -4.07 -15.64 -3.58
CA ALA A 153 -4.59 -15.13 -2.32
C ALA A 153 -6.04 -15.57 -1.99
N MET A 154 -6.77 -16.18 -2.93
CA MET A 154 -8.18 -16.57 -2.74
C MET A 154 -8.40 -17.57 -1.59
N PRO A 155 -7.58 -18.64 -1.43
CA PRO A 155 -7.73 -19.54 -0.29
C PRO A 155 -7.58 -18.82 1.05
N GLY A 156 -6.65 -17.86 1.14
CA GLY A 156 -6.47 -17.04 2.34
C GLY A 156 -7.70 -16.18 2.66
N LYS A 157 -8.30 -15.54 1.64
CA LYS A 157 -9.56 -14.80 1.79
C LYS A 157 -10.73 -15.69 2.22
N GLN A 158 -10.84 -16.90 1.67
CA GLN A 158 -11.89 -17.86 2.05
C GLN A 158 -11.70 -18.36 3.50
N MET A 159 -10.47 -18.71 3.87
CA MET A 159 -10.13 -19.11 5.24
C MET A 159 -10.38 -18.00 6.25
N ALA A 160 -10.14 -16.74 5.89
CA ALA A 160 -10.46 -15.60 6.76
C ALA A 160 -11.97 -15.45 6.98
N ILE A 161 -12.79 -15.63 5.94
CA ILE A 161 -14.26 -15.62 6.06
C ILE A 161 -14.74 -16.79 6.97
N ASP A 162 -14.14 -17.97 6.81
CA ASP A 162 -14.48 -19.13 7.63
C ASP A 162 -14.05 -18.94 9.09
N ALA A 163 -12.90 -18.33 9.32
CA ALA A 163 -12.42 -17.97 10.65
C ALA A 163 -13.34 -16.93 11.32
N ASP A 164 -13.76 -15.90 10.60
CA ASP A 164 -14.66 -14.86 11.10
C ASP A 164 -16.06 -15.43 11.44
N LEU A 165 -16.58 -16.34 10.59
CA LEU A 165 -17.85 -17.03 10.85
C LEU A 165 -17.76 -17.95 12.08
N ASN A 166 -16.68 -18.73 12.18
CA ASN A 166 -16.44 -19.63 13.33
C ASN A 166 -16.20 -18.85 14.63
N ALA A 167 -15.61 -17.65 14.55
CA ALA A 167 -15.42 -16.75 15.68
C ALA A 167 -16.68 -15.96 16.06
N GLY A 168 -17.76 -16.05 15.28
CA GLY A 168 -19.01 -15.32 15.50
C GLY A 168 -18.92 -13.82 15.18
N LEU A 169 -17.88 -13.37 14.47
CA LEU A 169 -17.70 -11.97 14.07
C LEU A 169 -18.65 -11.57 12.92
N ILE A 170 -19.08 -12.55 12.11
CA ILE A 170 -20.03 -12.39 11.02
C ILE A 170 -21.09 -13.49 11.05
N GLY A 171 -22.31 -13.19 10.60
CA GLY A 171 -23.39 -14.17 10.43
C GLY A 171 -23.30 -14.96 9.11
N GLU A 172 -24.11 -16.02 8.97
CA GLU A 172 -24.11 -16.88 7.77
C GLU A 172 -24.41 -16.12 6.47
N ASP A 173 -25.37 -15.17 6.51
CA ASP A 173 -25.75 -14.38 5.33
C ASP A 173 -24.59 -13.51 4.83
N GLU A 174 -23.86 -12.88 5.75
CA GLU A 174 -22.70 -12.06 5.43
C GLU A 174 -21.53 -12.91 4.95
N ALA A 175 -21.28 -14.07 5.58
CA ALA A 175 -20.28 -15.04 5.11
C ALA A 175 -20.61 -15.53 3.69
N ARG A 176 -21.88 -15.80 3.39
CA ARG A 176 -22.33 -16.21 2.05
C ARG A 176 -22.10 -15.10 1.01
N ARG A 177 -22.45 -13.85 1.35
CA ARG A 177 -22.22 -12.68 0.49
C ARG A 177 -20.73 -12.52 0.17
N ARG A 178 -19.87 -12.51 1.19
CA ARG A 178 -18.41 -12.40 1.02
C ARG A 178 -17.83 -13.55 0.20
N ARG A 179 -18.27 -14.79 0.41
CA ARG A 179 -17.85 -15.93 -0.42
C ARG A 179 -18.27 -15.78 -1.88
N THR A 180 -19.48 -15.26 -2.15
CA THR A 180 -19.91 -14.94 -3.52
C THR A 180 -19.04 -13.86 -4.15
N GLU A 181 -18.71 -12.79 -3.42
CA GLU A 181 -17.79 -11.75 -3.91
C GLU A 181 -16.39 -12.32 -4.23
N VAL A 182 -15.82 -13.14 -3.33
CA VAL A 182 -14.52 -13.82 -3.57
C VAL A 182 -14.59 -14.76 -4.77
N SER A 183 -15.71 -15.47 -4.97
CA SER A 183 -15.91 -16.31 -6.16
C SER A 183 -15.95 -15.50 -7.45
N GLN A 184 -16.67 -14.37 -7.46
CA GLN A 184 -16.74 -13.45 -8.60
C GLN A 184 -15.38 -12.83 -8.91
N GLU A 185 -14.60 -12.50 -7.87
CA GLU A 185 -13.24 -11.99 -8.01
C GLU A 185 -12.34 -13.04 -8.69
N SER A 186 -12.44 -14.30 -8.28
CA SER A 186 -11.70 -15.41 -8.91
C SER A 186 -12.08 -15.61 -10.38
N GLU A 187 -13.38 -15.62 -10.70
CA GLU A 187 -13.86 -15.73 -12.07
C GLU A 187 -13.40 -14.55 -12.94
N PHE A 188 -13.46 -13.33 -12.41
CA PHE A 188 -13.02 -12.11 -13.08
C PHE A 188 -11.53 -12.17 -13.45
N TYR A 189 -10.66 -12.44 -12.48
CA TYR A 189 -9.20 -12.49 -12.72
C TYR A 189 -8.80 -13.69 -13.59
N GLY A 190 -9.49 -14.83 -13.46
CA GLY A 190 -9.31 -15.97 -14.36
C GLY A 190 -9.70 -15.65 -15.81
N ALA A 191 -10.83 -14.98 -16.03
CA ALA A 191 -11.26 -14.54 -17.36
C ALA A 191 -10.34 -13.44 -17.93
N MET A 192 -9.81 -12.56 -17.09
CA MET A 192 -8.82 -11.52 -17.47
C MET A 192 -7.52 -12.12 -18.00
N ASP A 193 -6.94 -13.13 -17.32
CA ASP A 193 -5.73 -13.79 -17.81
C ASP A 193 -5.95 -14.38 -19.22
N GLY A 194 -7.09 -15.03 -19.43
CA GLY A 194 -7.49 -15.55 -20.74
C GLY A 194 -7.66 -14.45 -21.79
N ALA A 195 -8.43 -13.40 -21.48
CA ALA A 195 -8.71 -12.31 -22.42
C ALA A 195 -7.46 -11.51 -22.79
N SER A 196 -6.50 -11.32 -21.87
CA SER A 196 -5.23 -10.63 -22.14
C SER A 196 -4.38 -11.31 -23.22
N LYS A 197 -4.44 -12.65 -23.32
CA LYS A 197 -3.75 -13.43 -24.36
C LYS A 197 -4.35 -13.17 -25.75
N TYR A 198 -5.65 -12.94 -25.84
CA TYR A 198 -6.31 -12.55 -27.10
C TYR A 198 -5.88 -11.17 -27.58
N VAL A 199 -5.73 -10.19 -26.68
CA VAL A 199 -5.24 -8.84 -27.02
C VAL A 199 -3.81 -8.91 -27.58
N ARG A 200 -2.96 -9.76 -27.00
CA ARG A 200 -1.61 -9.99 -27.54
C ARG A 200 -1.65 -10.61 -28.95
N GLY A 201 -2.55 -11.57 -29.17
CA GLY A 201 -2.76 -12.19 -30.48
C GLY A 201 -3.22 -11.19 -31.53
N ASP A 202 -4.13 -10.28 -31.16
CA ASP A 202 -4.62 -9.20 -32.01
C ASP A 202 -3.51 -8.23 -32.45
N ALA A 203 -2.63 -7.82 -31.53
CA ALA A 203 -1.52 -6.94 -31.89
C ALA A 203 -0.54 -7.59 -32.89
N ILE A 204 -0.29 -8.91 -32.77
CA ILE A 204 0.52 -9.66 -33.75
C ILE A 204 -0.20 -9.72 -35.10
N ALA A 205 -1.51 -10.03 -35.09
CA ALA A 205 -2.32 -10.07 -36.30
C ALA A 205 -2.34 -8.71 -37.02
N GLY A 206 -2.45 -7.61 -36.29
CA GLY A 206 -2.39 -6.25 -36.85
C GLY A 206 -1.07 -5.96 -37.57
N ILE A 207 0.07 -6.36 -36.98
CA ILE A 207 1.39 -6.23 -37.63
C ILE A 207 1.45 -7.04 -38.93
N LEU A 208 0.92 -8.27 -38.93
CA LEU A 208 0.88 -9.11 -40.13
C LEU A 208 -0.02 -8.52 -41.21
N VAL A 209 -1.18 -7.98 -40.83
CA VAL A 209 -2.13 -7.31 -41.75
C VAL A 209 -1.46 -6.13 -42.45
N ILE A 210 -0.72 -5.29 -41.72
CA ILE A 210 0.03 -4.18 -42.32
C ILE A 210 1.02 -4.68 -43.38
N ILE A 211 1.81 -5.71 -43.06
CA ILE A 211 2.79 -6.28 -43.99
C ILE A 211 2.09 -6.83 -45.23
N ILE A 212 0.96 -7.52 -45.05
CA ILE A 212 0.13 -8.06 -46.13
C ILE A 212 -0.44 -6.92 -46.99
N ASN A 213 -0.93 -5.84 -46.39
CA ASN A 213 -1.49 -4.70 -47.12
C ASN A 213 -0.44 -3.96 -47.93
N ILE A 214 0.77 -3.75 -47.38
CA ILE A 214 1.87 -3.13 -48.12
C ILE A 214 2.36 -4.04 -49.25
N VAL A 215 2.74 -5.28 -48.94
CA VAL A 215 3.35 -6.18 -49.94
C VAL A 215 2.30 -6.67 -50.95
N GLY A 216 1.15 -7.14 -50.46
CA GLY A 216 0.05 -7.60 -51.29
C GLY A 216 -0.55 -6.47 -52.11
N GLY A 217 -0.69 -5.28 -51.54
CA GLY A 217 -1.18 -4.09 -52.25
C GLY A 217 -0.26 -3.68 -53.39
N LEU A 218 1.06 -3.67 -53.17
CA LEU A 218 2.04 -3.40 -54.22
C LEU A 218 1.97 -4.44 -55.36
N ILE A 219 1.84 -5.73 -55.02
CA ILE A 219 1.71 -6.79 -56.03
C ILE A 219 0.41 -6.61 -56.82
N VAL A 220 -0.73 -6.41 -56.16
CA VAL A 220 -2.03 -6.25 -56.82
C VAL A 220 -2.05 -4.98 -57.67
N GLY A 221 -1.60 -3.86 -57.13
CA GLY A 221 -1.55 -2.58 -57.85
C GLY A 221 -0.68 -2.63 -59.10
N MET A 222 0.52 -3.20 -59.01
CA MET A 222 1.43 -3.27 -60.16
C MET A 222 1.08 -4.37 -61.16
N VAL A 223 0.72 -5.57 -60.69
CA VAL A 223 0.55 -6.75 -61.55
C VAL A 223 -0.87 -6.88 -62.09
N GLN A 224 -1.90 -6.51 -61.32
CA GLN A 224 -3.29 -6.66 -61.73
C GLN A 224 -3.90 -5.37 -62.28
N HIS A 225 -3.44 -4.21 -61.79
CA HIS A 225 -4.00 -2.90 -62.15
C HIS A 225 -3.04 -1.98 -62.93
N ASP A 226 -1.89 -2.50 -63.38
CA ASP A 226 -0.89 -1.79 -64.20
C ASP A 226 -0.44 -0.42 -63.63
N MET A 227 -0.45 -0.26 -62.30
CA MET A 227 -0.06 0.99 -61.65
C MET A 227 1.47 1.19 -61.69
N GLN A 228 1.92 2.44 -61.84
CA GLN A 228 3.34 2.77 -61.66
C GLN A 228 3.76 2.53 -60.19
N PHE A 229 5.00 2.05 -60.00
CA PHE A 229 5.54 1.74 -58.68
C PHE A 229 5.40 2.89 -57.68
N GLY A 230 5.64 4.14 -58.10
CA GLY A 230 5.51 5.31 -57.23
C GLY A 230 4.07 5.53 -56.73
N ASP A 231 3.09 5.42 -57.61
CA ASP A 231 1.67 5.61 -57.29
C ASP A 231 1.13 4.45 -56.45
N ALA A 232 1.55 3.21 -56.75
CA ALA A 232 1.21 2.04 -55.96
C ALA A 232 1.78 2.15 -54.53
N VAL A 233 3.03 2.60 -54.38
CA VAL A 233 3.63 2.86 -53.07
C VAL A 233 2.86 3.95 -52.34
N ALA A 234 2.54 5.07 -52.99
CA ALA A 234 1.81 6.16 -52.35
C ALA A 234 0.43 5.72 -51.83
N ASN A 235 -0.40 5.09 -52.67
CA ASN A 235 -1.76 4.71 -52.32
C ASN A 235 -1.79 3.56 -51.29
N TYR A 236 -1.14 2.44 -51.58
CA TYR A 236 -1.23 1.26 -50.72
C TYR A 236 -0.46 1.44 -49.40
N THR A 237 0.63 2.22 -49.37
CA THR A 237 1.31 2.53 -48.10
C THR A 237 0.48 3.48 -47.26
N LEU A 238 -0.18 4.48 -47.86
CA LEU A 238 -1.08 5.37 -47.12
C LEU A 238 -2.25 4.59 -46.51
N LEU A 239 -2.91 3.76 -47.32
CA LEU A 239 -4.02 2.93 -46.86
C LEU A 239 -3.58 1.92 -45.79
N ALA A 240 -2.42 1.28 -45.94
CA ALA A 240 -1.92 0.32 -44.96
C ALA A 240 -1.52 0.98 -43.63
N ILE A 241 -0.88 2.16 -43.67
CA ILE A 241 -0.56 2.93 -42.46
C ILE A 241 -1.85 3.42 -41.79
N GLY A 242 -2.79 3.95 -42.58
CA GLY A 242 -4.09 4.41 -42.08
C GLY A 242 -4.86 3.29 -41.40
N ASP A 243 -5.03 2.14 -42.06
CA ASP A 243 -5.70 0.95 -41.53
C ASP A 243 -5.01 0.46 -40.25
N GLY A 244 -3.68 0.37 -40.28
CA GLY A 244 -2.88 0.00 -39.12
C GLY A 244 -3.07 0.94 -37.94
N LEU A 245 -3.09 2.26 -38.15
CA LEU A 245 -3.31 3.24 -37.08
C LEU A 245 -4.73 3.17 -36.50
N VAL A 246 -5.74 3.08 -37.37
CA VAL A 246 -7.14 2.98 -36.97
C VAL A 246 -7.37 1.72 -36.12
N ALA A 247 -6.69 0.62 -36.42
CA ALA A 247 -6.73 -0.59 -35.60
C ALA A 247 -5.93 -0.45 -34.29
N GLN A 248 -4.79 0.25 -34.31
CA GLN A 248 -3.89 0.36 -33.16
C GLN A 248 -4.41 1.27 -32.05
N ILE A 249 -5.05 2.40 -32.37
CA ILE A 249 -5.53 3.37 -31.35
C ILE A 249 -6.52 2.72 -30.38
N PRO A 250 -7.59 2.03 -30.85
CA PRO A 250 -8.48 1.29 -29.97
C PRO A 250 -7.77 0.21 -29.14
N SER A 251 -6.76 -0.45 -29.71
CA SER A 251 -5.98 -1.50 -29.03
C SER A 251 -5.15 -0.94 -27.90
N LEU A 252 -4.52 0.21 -28.12
CA LEU A 252 -3.77 0.96 -27.13
C LEU A 252 -4.68 1.39 -25.97
N ILE A 253 -5.80 2.02 -26.27
CA ILE A 253 -6.76 2.52 -25.27
C ILE A 253 -7.26 1.38 -24.39
N ILE A 254 -7.64 0.25 -24.99
CA ILE A 254 -8.10 -0.93 -24.26
C ILE A 254 -6.97 -1.57 -23.45
N SER A 255 -5.73 -1.63 -23.97
CA SER A 255 -4.57 -2.16 -23.24
C SER A 255 -4.29 -1.34 -21.99
N VAL A 256 -4.40 -0.01 -22.08
CA VAL A 256 -4.29 0.89 -20.91
C VAL A 256 -5.44 0.66 -19.95
N ALA A 257 -6.68 0.58 -20.43
CA ALA A 257 -7.86 0.30 -19.59
C ALA A 257 -7.70 -1.02 -18.82
N ALA A 258 -7.20 -2.08 -19.47
CA ALA A 258 -6.95 -3.36 -18.83
C ALA A 258 -5.87 -3.27 -17.75
N GLY A 259 -4.78 -2.57 -18.02
CA GLY A 259 -3.74 -2.30 -17.02
C GLY A 259 -4.29 -1.58 -15.80
N VAL A 260 -5.10 -0.53 -16.01
CA VAL A 260 -5.73 0.30 -14.97
C VAL A 260 -6.73 -0.50 -14.13
N VAL A 261 -7.54 -1.36 -14.75
CA VAL A 261 -8.54 -2.18 -14.04
C VAL A 261 -7.86 -3.27 -13.21
N VAL A 262 -6.81 -3.92 -13.74
CA VAL A 262 -6.13 -5.02 -13.04
C VAL A 262 -5.13 -4.53 -11.98
N SER A 263 -4.51 -3.37 -12.15
CA SER A 263 -3.67 -2.75 -11.10
C SER A 263 -4.47 -2.13 -9.95
N ARG A 264 -5.79 -2.28 -10.00
CA ARG A 264 -6.81 -2.01 -8.98
C ARG A 264 -6.46 -2.52 -7.57
N VAL A 265 -5.80 -1.73 -6.73
CA VAL A 265 -5.76 -2.01 -5.27
C VAL A 265 -7.14 -1.70 -4.69
N ALA A 266 -7.64 -2.54 -3.79
CA ALA A 266 -8.98 -2.42 -3.18
C ALA A 266 -9.09 -1.19 -2.25
N ASN A 267 -9.12 0.00 -2.83
CA ASN A 267 -9.37 1.27 -2.15
C ASN A 267 -10.69 1.87 -2.67
N ASN A 268 -11.37 2.67 -1.83
CA ASN A 268 -12.72 3.17 -2.12
C ASN A 268 -12.75 4.46 -2.98
N GLU A 269 -11.63 4.84 -3.59
CA GLU A 269 -11.45 6.10 -4.33
C GLU A 269 -11.16 5.82 -5.81
N ASP A 270 -11.47 6.79 -6.67
CA ASP A 270 -11.16 6.75 -8.09
C ASP A 270 -9.69 7.13 -8.37
N ILE A 271 -9.14 6.61 -9.46
CA ILE A 271 -7.71 6.79 -9.81
C ILE A 271 -7.40 8.25 -10.15
N GLY A 272 -8.36 8.96 -10.77
CA GLY A 272 -8.22 10.37 -11.11
C GLY A 272 -8.03 11.22 -9.86
N GLY A 273 -8.94 11.07 -8.89
CA GLY A 273 -8.84 11.71 -7.58
C GLY A 273 -7.56 11.34 -6.84
N GLN A 274 -7.17 10.07 -6.81
CA GLN A 274 -5.95 9.63 -6.11
C GLN A 274 -4.67 10.16 -6.71
N LEU A 275 -4.51 10.13 -8.03
CA LEU A 275 -3.29 10.63 -8.68
C LEU A 275 -3.13 12.14 -8.46
N ILE A 276 -4.22 12.90 -8.62
CA ILE A 276 -4.18 14.35 -8.40
C ILE A 276 -3.87 14.63 -6.93
N THR A 277 -4.57 13.96 -6.01
CA THR A 277 -4.36 14.17 -4.57
C THR A 277 -2.95 13.74 -4.16
N GLN A 278 -2.46 12.57 -4.55
CA GLN A 278 -1.13 12.10 -4.13
C GLN A 278 0.02 12.92 -4.73
N LEU A 279 -0.08 13.31 -6.01
CA LEU A 279 0.99 14.08 -6.66
C LEU A 279 1.00 15.55 -6.23
N PHE A 280 -0.18 16.15 -5.99
CA PHE A 280 -0.28 17.58 -5.71
C PHE A 280 -0.55 17.95 -4.25
N ASN A 281 -0.80 16.99 -3.35
CA ASN A 281 -1.03 17.29 -1.93
C ASN A 281 0.27 17.45 -1.12
N ASN A 282 1.46 17.31 -1.71
CA ASN A 282 2.72 17.52 -1.00
C ASN A 282 3.45 18.78 -1.53
N PRO A 283 3.25 19.97 -0.91
CA PRO A 283 3.81 21.23 -1.40
C PRO A 283 5.34 21.20 -1.47
N THR A 284 6.00 20.48 -0.55
CA THR A 284 7.47 20.32 -0.55
C THR A 284 7.99 19.65 -1.82
N VAL A 285 7.29 18.61 -2.31
CA VAL A 285 7.68 17.91 -3.55
C VAL A 285 7.52 18.84 -4.75
N ILE A 286 6.41 19.60 -4.81
CA ILE A 286 6.15 20.53 -5.91
C ILE A 286 7.17 21.66 -5.95
N TYR A 287 7.55 22.25 -4.81
CA TYR A 287 8.60 23.26 -4.75
C TYR A 287 9.96 22.72 -5.23
N LEU A 288 10.30 21.50 -4.83
CA LEU A 288 11.55 20.87 -5.24
C LEU A 288 11.56 20.58 -6.75
N THR A 289 10.45 20.10 -7.30
CA THR A 289 10.28 19.94 -8.76
C THR A 289 10.37 21.28 -9.50
N ALA A 290 9.72 22.34 -9.00
CA ALA A 290 9.80 23.68 -9.56
C ALA A 290 11.23 24.22 -9.56
N GLY A 291 12.00 23.98 -8.49
CA GLY A 291 13.41 24.35 -8.40
C GLY A 291 14.29 23.62 -9.41
N ILE A 292 14.08 22.31 -9.61
CA ILE A 292 14.82 21.52 -10.61
C ILE A 292 14.50 22.00 -12.03
N ILE A 293 13.21 22.18 -12.36
CA ILE A 293 12.77 22.65 -13.67
C ILE A 293 13.29 24.07 -13.95
N GLY A 294 13.26 24.94 -12.94
CA GLY A 294 13.85 26.29 -13.03
C GLY A 294 15.36 26.25 -13.26
N GLY A 295 16.08 25.37 -12.55
CA GLY A 295 17.52 25.17 -12.72
C GLY A 295 17.90 24.65 -14.12
N ILE A 296 17.16 23.66 -14.64
CA ILE A 296 17.32 23.18 -16.02
C ILE A 296 17.01 24.31 -17.01
N GLY A 297 15.99 25.10 -16.72
CA GLY A 297 15.60 26.27 -17.50
C GLY A 297 16.62 27.41 -17.51
N LEU A 298 17.72 27.34 -16.76
CA LEU A 298 18.84 28.30 -16.81
C LEU A 298 20.02 27.79 -17.66
N ILE A 299 19.99 26.53 -18.09
CA ILE A 299 21.06 25.92 -18.91
C ILE A 299 21.03 26.52 -20.34
N PRO A 300 22.15 27.03 -20.86
CA PRO A 300 22.22 27.57 -22.22
C PRO A 300 21.83 26.54 -23.27
N GLY A 301 20.94 26.91 -24.20
CA GLY A 301 20.47 26.03 -25.28
C GLY A 301 19.14 25.32 -24.99
N MET A 302 18.59 25.45 -23.77
CA MET A 302 17.25 24.98 -23.43
C MET A 302 16.19 26.06 -23.72
N PRO A 303 14.90 25.69 -23.95
CA PRO A 303 13.80 26.65 -24.10
C PRO A 303 13.48 27.39 -22.79
N HIS A 304 14.30 28.39 -22.44
CA HIS A 304 14.25 29.11 -21.16
C HIS A 304 12.84 29.56 -20.77
N PHE A 305 12.09 30.15 -21.71
CA PHE A 305 10.73 30.62 -21.47
C PHE A 305 9.78 29.50 -21.04
N ALA A 306 9.81 28.33 -21.69
CA ALA A 306 8.91 27.23 -21.38
C ALA A 306 9.19 26.64 -19.98
N PHE A 307 10.47 26.45 -19.64
CA PHE A 307 10.87 25.87 -18.37
C PHE A 307 10.66 26.84 -17.19
N LEU A 308 10.99 28.12 -17.36
CA LEU A 308 10.79 29.12 -16.30
C LEU A 308 9.29 29.40 -16.07
N LEU A 309 8.47 29.41 -17.11
CA LEU A 309 7.01 29.52 -16.98
C LEU A 309 6.45 28.33 -16.21
N LEU A 310 6.85 27.10 -16.56
CA LEU A 310 6.39 25.89 -15.89
C LEU A 310 6.83 25.84 -14.42
N ALA A 311 8.07 26.24 -14.14
CA ALA A 311 8.58 26.37 -12.78
C ALA A 311 7.78 27.39 -11.95
N ALA A 312 7.43 28.54 -12.54
CA ALA A 312 6.60 29.55 -11.88
C ALA A 312 5.18 29.05 -11.59
N ILE A 313 4.56 28.32 -12.54
CA ILE A 313 3.24 27.71 -12.34
C ILE A 313 3.27 26.69 -11.21
N LEU A 314 4.27 25.80 -11.18
CA LEU A 314 4.42 24.79 -10.14
C LEU A 314 4.66 25.42 -8.77
N ALA A 315 5.52 26.44 -8.67
CA ALA A 315 5.72 27.18 -7.44
C ALA A 315 4.45 27.89 -6.97
N GLY A 316 3.64 28.42 -7.90
CA GLY A 316 2.33 29.00 -7.60
C GLY A 316 1.32 27.97 -7.07
N ILE A 317 1.25 26.78 -7.67
CA ILE A 317 0.41 25.68 -7.18
C ILE A 317 0.86 25.24 -5.78
N ALA A 318 2.17 25.07 -5.58
CA ALA A 318 2.74 24.70 -4.28
C ALA A 318 2.36 25.72 -3.19
N TYR A 319 2.43 27.02 -3.51
CA TYR A 319 2.06 28.09 -2.60
C TYR A 319 0.58 28.06 -2.21
N VAL A 320 -0.33 27.83 -3.17
CA VAL A 320 -1.78 27.73 -2.90
C VAL A 320 -2.08 26.52 -2.03
N VAL A 321 -1.48 25.36 -2.31
CA VAL A 321 -1.68 24.12 -1.53
C VAL A 321 -1.14 24.27 -0.10
N ASP A 322 0.03 24.91 0.06
CA ASP A 322 0.64 25.18 1.37
C ASP A 322 -0.23 26.14 2.20
N GLN A 323 -0.80 27.16 1.55
CA GLN A 323 -1.72 28.11 2.18
C GLN A 323 -3.03 27.44 2.62
N GLN A 324 -3.61 26.55 1.81
CA GLN A 324 -4.81 25.79 2.17
C GLN A 324 -4.58 24.86 3.37
N LYS A 325 -3.43 24.19 3.43
CA LYS A 325 -3.06 23.37 4.60
C LYS A 325 -2.83 24.21 5.86
N THR A 326 -2.21 25.37 5.70
CA THR A 326 -1.95 26.29 6.81
C THR A 326 -3.26 26.93 7.30
N GLN A 327 -4.20 27.24 6.41
CA GLN A 327 -5.54 27.73 6.77
C GLN A 327 -6.41 26.65 7.43
N ALA A 328 -6.41 25.42 6.92
CA ALA A 328 -7.12 24.30 7.54
C ALA A 328 -6.54 23.92 8.93
N ALA A 329 -5.28 24.29 9.21
CA ALA A 329 -4.66 24.14 10.54
C ALA A 329 -4.84 25.38 11.45
N LEU A 330 -5.34 26.49 10.91
CA LEU A 330 -5.57 27.77 11.62
C LEU A 330 -7.06 28.10 11.77
N GLU A 331 -7.97 27.36 11.12
CA GLU A 331 -9.37 27.36 11.49
C GLU A 331 -9.50 26.80 12.92
N PRO A 332 -9.95 27.60 13.89
CA PRO A 332 -10.45 27.04 15.13
C PRO A 332 -11.62 26.13 14.75
N GLU A 333 -11.77 24.99 15.42
CA GLU A 333 -13.09 24.40 15.61
C GLU A 333 -13.96 25.50 16.21
N LEU A 334 -14.67 26.22 15.34
CA LEU A 334 -15.85 26.97 15.71
C LEU A 334 -16.81 25.89 16.17
N GLU A 335 -16.85 25.68 17.48
CA GLU A 335 -17.99 25.13 18.20
C GLU A 335 -19.23 25.75 17.55
N ALA A 336 -19.91 24.95 16.72
CA ALA A 336 -21.28 25.26 16.35
C ALA A 336 -22.02 25.45 17.68
N PRO A 337 -22.89 26.45 17.82
CA PRO A 337 -23.70 26.57 19.02
C PRO A 337 -24.48 25.27 19.15
N VAL A 338 -24.14 24.50 20.19
CA VAL A 338 -24.89 23.31 20.58
C VAL A 338 -26.26 23.82 20.95
N GLU A 339 -27.20 23.75 20.01
CA GLU A 339 -28.61 23.64 20.36
C GLU A 339 -28.69 22.42 21.27
N VAL A 340 -28.99 22.67 22.54
CA VAL A 340 -29.27 21.63 23.53
C VAL A 340 -30.58 20.97 23.12
N LEU A 341 -30.48 20.07 22.14
CA LEU A 341 -31.35 18.92 22.06
C LEU A 341 -30.71 17.90 23.00
N THR A 342 -31.27 17.80 24.21
CA THR A 342 -31.11 16.62 25.05
C THR A 342 -31.76 15.44 24.32
N GLU A 343 -31.08 14.91 23.32
CA GLU A 343 -31.12 13.49 23.03
C GLU A 343 -29.90 12.91 23.73
N VAL A 344 -30.16 12.01 24.67
CA VAL A 344 -29.11 11.16 25.22
C VAL A 344 -28.62 10.34 24.04
N GLU A 345 -27.48 10.74 23.46
CA GLU A 345 -26.74 9.87 22.53
C GLU A 345 -26.49 8.56 23.29
N GLU A 346 -27.18 7.50 22.84
CA GLU A 346 -26.88 6.16 23.30
C GLU A 346 -25.45 5.86 22.85
N ALA A 347 -24.58 5.49 23.80
CA ALA A 347 -23.18 5.20 23.54
C ALA A 347 -23.04 4.28 22.31
N SER A 348 -22.33 4.76 21.29
CA SER A 348 -22.03 4.01 20.07
C SER A 348 -20.74 3.22 20.26
N TRP A 349 -20.52 2.21 19.41
CA TRP A 349 -19.21 1.57 19.29
C TRP A 349 -18.11 2.55 18.88
N ASP A 350 -18.47 3.70 18.31
CA ASP A 350 -17.55 4.78 17.97
C ASP A 350 -16.99 5.52 19.20
N ASP A 351 -17.64 5.41 20.36
CA ASP A 351 -17.16 5.99 21.64
C ASP A 351 -16.11 5.10 22.33
N VAL A 352 -15.86 3.90 21.79
CA VAL A 352 -14.87 2.97 22.34
C VAL A 352 -13.47 3.42 21.94
N VAL A 353 -12.90 4.33 22.75
CA VAL A 353 -11.53 4.79 22.57
C VAL A 353 -10.54 3.67 22.92
N PRO A 354 -9.60 3.32 22.01
CA PRO A 354 -8.55 2.36 22.31
C PRO A 354 -7.74 2.77 23.53
N VAL A 355 -7.50 1.82 24.43
CA VAL A 355 -6.78 2.06 25.68
C VAL A 355 -5.27 2.08 25.41
N ASP A 356 -4.58 3.10 25.92
CA ASP A 356 -3.13 3.19 25.82
C ASP A 356 -2.46 2.04 26.60
N ILE A 357 -1.54 1.31 25.94
CA ILE A 357 -0.84 0.18 26.55
C ILE A 357 0.09 0.65 27.68
N VAL A 358 0.79 1.76 27.49
CA VAL A 358 1.61 2.42 28.51
C VAL A 358 1.28 3.91 28.50
N GLY A 359 0.77 4.40 29.62
CA GLY A 359 0.44 5.81 29.83
C GLY A 359 1.27 6.44 30.94
N LEU A 360 1.57 7.72 30.78
CA LEU A 360 2.16 8.58 31.80
C LEU A 360 1.29 9.83 31.92
N GLU A 361 0.52 9.91 33.00
CA GLU A 361 -0.27 11.08 33.33
C GLU A 361 0.55 12.00 34.24
N VAL A 362 0.57 13.29 33.94
CA VAL A 362 1.35 14.29 34.68
C VAL A 362 0.48 15.42 35.20
N GLY A 363 0.69 15.83 36.45
CA GLY A 363 0.11 17.04 37.01
C GLY A 363 0.69 18.31 36.37
N TYR A 364 -0.03 19.42 36.48
CA TYR A 364 0.29 20.63 35.72
C TYR A 364 1.68 21.25 35.99
N ARG A 365 2.29 21.04 37.18
CA ARG A 365 3.65 21.56 37.46
C ARG A 365 4.76 20.71 36.84
N LEU A 366 4.43 19.54 36.30
CA LEU A 366 5.35 18.65 35.59
C LEU A 366 5.30 18.84 34.07
N ILE A 367 4.32 19.58 33.54
CA ILE A 367 4.20 19.88 32.10
C ILE A 367 5.50 20.42 31.48
N PRO A 368 6.25 21.33 32.13
CA PRO A 368 7.53 21.82 31.58
C PRO A 368 8.58 20.72 31.35
N LEU A 369 8.51 19.58 32.05
CA LEU A 369 9.43 18.45 31.84
C LEU A 369 9.15 17.69 30.55
N VAL A 370 7.91 17.74 30.05
CA VAL A 370 7.45 17.00 28.86
C VAL A 370 7.32 17.89 27.62
N ASP A 371 7.22 19.21 27.76
CA ASP A 371 7.12 20.14 26.63
C ASP A 371 8.50 20.46 26.01
N LYS A 372 8.67 20.15 24.71
CA LYS A 372 9.90 20.45 23.97
C LYS A 372 10.16 21.95 23.81
N ALA A 373 9.10 22.78 23.70
CA ALA A 373 9.24 24.22 23.54
C ALA A 373 9.83 24.87 24.80
N GLN A 374 9.58 24.27 25.97
CA GLN A 374 10.07 24.71 27.27
C GLN A 374 11.40 24.03 27.67
N GLY A 375 12.03 23.26 26.76
CA GLY A 375 13.28 22.56 27.04
C GLY A 375 13.13 21.26 27.80
N GLY A 376 11.93 20.67 27.83
CA GLY A 376 11.63 19.40 28.49
C GLY A 376 12.51 18.24 28.01
N ASP A 377 13.24 17.64 28.96
CA ASP A 377 14.19 16.55 28.69
C ASP A 377 13.59 15.15 28.92
N LEU A 378 12.41 15.06 29.55
CA LEU A 378 11.79 13.77 29.88
C LEU A 378 11.44 12.96 28.62
N LEU A 379 10.97 13.61 27.56
CA LEU A 379 10.71 12.96 26.27
C LEU A 379 11.96 12.30 25.66
N LYS A 380 13.13 12.94 25.78
CA LYS A 380 14.39 12.37 25.27
C LYS A 380 14.80 11.16 26.11
N ARG A 381 14.61 11.23 27.43
CA ARG A 381 14.90 10.14 28.37
C ARG A 381 13.99 8.93 28.14
N ILE A 382 12.69 9.14 27.91
CA ILE A 382 11.74 8.06 27.58
C ILE A 382 12.14 7.34 26.28
N LYS A 383 12.62 8.07 25.27
CA LYS A 383 13.18 7.43 24.06
C LYS A 383 14.42 6.59 24.37
N GLY A 384 15.30 7.08 25.25
CA GLY A 384 16.46 6.35 25.74
C GLY A 384 16.09 5.06 26.48
N ILE A 385 15.06 5.11 27.32
CA ILE A 385 14.50 3.96 28.05
C ILE A 385 14.09 2.86 27.09
N ARG A 386 13.29 3.17 26.07
CA ARG A 386 12.84 2.17 25.09
C ARG A 386 14.00 1.48 24.37
N LYS A 387 15.06 2.23 24.04
CA LYS A 387 16.26 1.68 23.40
C LYS A 387 17.02 0.76 24.36
N LYS A 388 17.21 1.19 25.62
CA LYS A 388 17.89 0.40 26.65
C LYS A 388 17.11 -0.88 26.97
N PHE A 389 15.80 -0.77 27.18
CA PHE A 389 14.90 -1.90 27.37
C PHE A 389 15.02 -2.93 26.25
N ALA A 390 15.01 -2.50 24.98
CA ALA A 390 15.16 -3.41 23.86
C ALA A 390 16.52 -4.14 23.84
N GLN A 391 17.60 -3.45 24.22
CA GLN A 391 18.95 -4.02 24.28
C GLN A 391 19.15 -4.98 25.46
N GLU A 392 18.45 -4.74 26.57
CA GLU A 392 18.52 -5.57 27.76
C GLU A 392 17.53 -6.72 27.65
N VAL A 393 16.22 -6.43 27.59
CA VAL A 393 15.12 -7.41 27.68
C VAL A 393 14.95 -8.21 26.38
N GLY A 394 15.20 -7.61 25.21
CA GLY A 394 15.20 -8.32 23.93
C GLY A 394 13.97 -8.10 23.04
N PHE A 395 13.06 -7.18 23.39
CA PHE A 395 11.98 -6.74 22.49
C PHE A 395 11.71 -5.24 22.63
N LEU A 396 11.03 -4.65 21.65
CA LEU A 396 10.74 -3.22 21.66
C LEU A 396 9.48 -2.95 22.51
N ALA A 397 9.65 -2.27 23.64
CA ALA A 397 8.51 -1.83 24.46
C ALA A 397 7.57 -0.90 23.66
N PRO A 398 6.24 -0.94 23.95
CA PRO A 398 5.27 -0.02 23.39
C PRO A 398 5.64 1.46 23.59
N THR A 399 5.04 2.34 22.78
CA THR A 399 5.19 3.79 22.98
C THR A 399 4.48 4.25 24.23
N VAL A 400 5.12 5.13 25.00
CA VAL A 400 4.54 5.74 26.19
C VAL A 400 3.74 6.96 25.76
N HIS A 401 2.43 6.94 26.00
CA HIS A 401 1.55 8.08 25.77
C HIS A 401 1.58 8.99 27.00
N ILE A 402 1.83 10.28 26.79
CA ILE A 402 1.92 11.26 27.88
C ILE A 402 0.70 12.16 27.78
N ARG A 403 -0.03 12.29 28.88
CA ARG A 403 -1.23 13.14 28.97
C ARG A 403 -1.11 14.00 30.22
N ASP A 404 -1.56 15.25 30.14
CA ASP A 404 -1.78 16.04 31.34
C ASP A 404 -3.10 15.60 32.00
N ASN A 405 -3.10 15.56 33.33
CA ASN A 405 -4.30 15.25 34.10
C ASN A 405 -4.44 16.29 35.23
N LEU A 406 -5.44 17.16 35.09
CA LEU A 406 -5.73 18.25 36.03
C LEU A 406 -6.33 17.75 37.35
N GLU A 407 -6.78 16.50 37.42
CA GLU A 407 -7.26 15.86 38.65
C GLU A 407 -6.10 15.40 39.55
N LEU A 408 -4.90 15.23 38.98
CA LEU A 408 -3.70 14.90 39.74
C LEU A 408 -3.21 16.10 40.55
N ARG A 409 -2.56 15.80 41.69
CA ARG A 409 -1.86 16.83 42.47
C ARG A 409 -0.80 17.53 41.59
N PRO A 410 -0.51 18.82 41.82
CA PRO A 410 0.37 19.62 40.98
C PRO A 410 1.71 18.95 40.61
N ASN A 411 2.36 18.31 41.59
CA ASN A 411 3.68 17.67 41.48
C ASN A 411 3.61 16.15 41.33
N SER A 412 2.42 15.57 41.15
CA SER A 412 2.25 14.12 41.06
C SER A 412 2.20 13.66 39.61
N TYR A 413 2.65 12.43 39.39
CA TYR A 413 2.50 11.71 38.14
C TYR A 413 1.98 10.31 38.41
N ARG A 414 1.35 9.71 37.40
CA ARG A 414 0.79 8.37 37.43
C ARG A 414 1.25 7.60 36.21
N VAL A 415 1.65 6.36 36.41
CA VAL A 415 1.97 5.40 35.34
C VAL A 415 0.80 4.44 35.22
N THR A 416 0.28 4.31 34.00
CA THR A 416 -0.82 3.39 33.68
C THR A 416 -0.35 2.32 32.69
N LEU A 417 -0.83 1.09 32.87
CA LEU A 417 -0.68 0.00 31.92
C LEU A 417 -2.07 -0.48 31.49
N LYS A 418 -2.35 -0.48 30.18
CA LYS A 418 -3.67 -0.82 29.63
C LYS A 418 -4.80 -0.08 30.37
N GLY A 419 -4.59 1.22 30.63
CA GLY A 419 -5.54 2.09 31.30
C GLY A 419 -5.67 1.91 32.82
N VAL A 420 -4.95 0.96 33.43
CA VAL A 420 -4.98 0.70 34.87
C VAL A 420 -3.77 1.36 35.53
N GLU A 421 -3.98 2.07 36.64
CA GLU A 421 -2.90 2.65 37.45
C GLU A 421 -2.03 1.52 38.04
N VAL A 422 -0.73 1.53 37.71
CA VAL A 422 0.25 0.57 38.27
C VAL A 422 1.22 1.22 39.23
N ALA A 423 1.44 2.53 39.10
CA ALA A 423 2.29 3.28 40.01
C ALA A 423 1.96 4.76 40.04
N THR A 424 2.20 5.39 41.17
CA THR A 424 2.14 6.84 41.36
C THR A 424 3.41 7.34 42.02
N GLY A 425 3.74 8.60 41.78
CA GLY A 425 4.87 9.25 42.42
C GLY A 425 4.70 10.75 42.47
N GLU A 426 5.58 11.40 43.22
CA GLU A 426 5.69 12.85 43.28
C GLU A 426 7.09 13.26 42.79
N SER A 427 7.15 14.35 42.02
CA SER A 427 8.39 14.92 41.52
C SER A 427 8.32 16.45 41.58
N ASN A 428 9.39 17.09 42.05
CA ASN A 428 9.42 18.55 42.21
C ASN A 428 10.24 19.19 41.10
N PHE A 429 9.58 19.81 40.14
CA PHE A 429 10.25 20.55 39.07
C PHE A 429 11.15 21.66 39.65
N GLY A 430 12.41 21.69 39.21
CA GLY A 430 13.43 22.64 39.68
C GLY A 430 14.26 22.19 40.89
N GLN A 431 13.91 21.06 41.52
CA GLN A 431 14.67 20.47 42.62
C GLN A 431 15.36 19.16 42.21
N PHE A 432 16.26 18.68 43.06
CA PHE A 432 16.99 17.42 42.89
C PHE A 432 16.64 16.45 44.02
N LEU A 433 16.54 15.17 43.69
CA LEU A 433 16.33 14.10 44.66
C LEU A 433 17.70 13.52 45.06
N ALA A 434 18.07 13.67 46.33
CA ALA A 434 19.25 13.06 46.92
C ALA A 434 18.87 11.73 47.58
N ILE A 435 19.31 10.62 46.99
CA ILE A 435 18.99 9.26 47.42
C ILE A 435 20.13 8.73 48.30
N ASP A 436 19.79 8.13 49.44
CA ASP A 436 20.73 7.50 50.36
C ASP A 436 20.94 6.01 49.99
N PRO A 437 22.11 5.61 49.47
CA PRO A 437 22.43 4.21 49.18
C PRO A 437 22.84 3.41 50.42
N GLY A 438 22.80 4.00 51.63
CA GLY A 438 23.20 3.38 52.90
C GLY A 438 24.62 3.72 53.36
N THR A 439 25.33 4.60 52.63
CA THR A 439 26.74 4.95 52.89
C THR A 439 26.95 6.44 53.18
N VAL A 440 25.88 7.19 53.44
CA VAL A 440 25.94 8.65 53.65
C VAL A 440 26.56 9.03 55.00
N THR A 441 27.17 10.22 55.06
CA THR A 441 27.86 10.72 56.26
C THR A 441 26.99 11.56 57.19
N GLY A 442 25.78 11.95 56.76
CA GLY A 442 24.84 12.72 57.57
C GLY A 442 23.54 13.09 56.82
N PRO A 443 22.52 13.63 57.52
CA PRO A 443 21.27 14.06 56.90
C PRO A 443 21.40 15.40 56.16
N LEU A 444 20.58 15.60 55.13
CA LEU A 444 20.46 16.85 54.37
C LEU A 444 19.23 17.65 54.81
N GLU A 445 19.30 18.97 54.72
CA GLU A 445 18.14 19.85 54.90
C GLU A 445 17.28 19.85 53.63
N GLY A 446 16.00 19.45 53.76
CA GLY A 446 15.07 19.38 52.63
C GLY A 446 13.80 18.59 52.96
N ALA A 447 12.92 18.43 51.97
CA ALA A 447 11.70 17.63 52.14
C ALA A 447 12.03 16.14 52.03
N VAL A 448 11.87 15.41 53.14
CA VAL A 448 12.13 13.96 53.22
C VAL A 448 11.05 13.21 52.43
N THR A 449 11.50 12.24 51.62
CA THR A 449 10.66 11.38 50.78
C THR A 449 11.31 10.00 50.60
N THR A 450 10.76 9.17 49.74
CA THR A 450 11.33 7.91 49.29
C THR A 450 11.52 7.91 47.78
N ASP A 451 12.57 7.26 47.29
CA ASP A 451 12.74 7.00 45.87
C ASP A 451 11.62 6.08 45.35
N PRO A 452 10.87 6.48 44.31
CA PRO A 452 9.72 5.70 43.85
C PRO A 452 10.08 4.41 43.11
N ALA A 453 11.32 4.24 42.64
CA ALA A 453 11.72 3.02 41.93
C ALA A 453 12.15 1.90 42.88
N PHE A 454 12.94 2.22 43.91
CA PHE A 454 13.58 1.24 44.79
C PHE A 454 13.17 1.37 46.27
N GLY A 455 12.39 2.39 46.63
CA GLY A 455 11.93 2.60 48.02
C GLY A 455 13.02 3.06 48.98
N LEU A 456 14.15 3.57 48.46
CA LEU A 456 15.27 4.05 49.27
C LEU A 456 14.93 5.39 49.94
N PRO A 457 15.44 5.68 51.16
CA PRO A 457 15.29 7.00 51.78
C PRO A 457 15.90 8.10 50.88
N ALA A 458 15.17 9.19 50.70
CA ALA A 458 15.62 10.29 49.85
C ALA A 458 15.17 11.66 50.37
N VAL A 459 15.83 12.73 49.93
CA VAL A 459 15.51 14.10 50.32
C VAL A 459 15.50 15.00 49.09
N TRP A 460 14.46 15.82 48.92
CA TRP A 460 14.44 16.88 47.90
C TRP A 460 15.28 18.07 48.36
N VAL A 461 16.25 18.43 47.54
CA VAL A 461 17.18 19.54 47.78
C VAL A 461 17.19 20.51 46.61
N ASP A 462 17.47 21.79 46.89
CA ASP A 462 17.62 22.81 45.85
C ASP A 462 18.92 22.63 45.06
N ALA A 463 18.97 23.23 43.86
CA ALA A 463 20.11 23.12 42.95
C ALA A 463 21.46 23.51 43.58
N SER A 464 21.45 24.45 44.54
CA SER A 464 22.65 24.90 45.26
C SER A 464 23.25 23.84 46.18
N MET A 465 22.46 22.87 46.64
CA MET A 465 22.88 21.83 47.58
C MET A 465 23.36 20.56 46.88
N ARG A 466 23.29 20.50 45.54
CA ARG A 466 23.65 19.33 44.73
C ARG A 466 25.08 18.85 44.99
N ASP A 467 26.06 19.74 44.87
CA ASP A 467 27.48 19.37 45.00
C ASP A 467 27.81 18.93 46.43
N HIS A 468 27.16 19.55 47.42
CA HIS A 468 27.29 19.18 48.83
C HIS A 468 26.70 17.80 49.12
N ALA A 469 25.49 17.52 48.62
CA ALA A 469 24.84 16.21 48.76
C ALA A 469 25.68 15.09 48.13
N GLN A 470 26.25 15.32 46.95
CA GLN A 470 27.17 14.36 46.32
C GLN A 470 28.43 14.12 47.14
N ALA A 471 29.03 15.18 47.72
CA ALA A 471 30.20 15.06 48.58
C ALA A 471 29.91 14.28 49.88
N MET A 472 28.66 14.30 50.35
CA MET A 472 28.20 13.52 51.51
C MET A 472 27.85 12.06 51.17
N GLY A 473 27.97 11.66 49.90
CA GLY A 473 27.74 10.28 49.44
C GLY A 473 26.33 10.01 48.90
N TYR A 474 25.47 11.01 48.77
CA TYR A 474 24.14 10.83 48.18
C TYR A 474 24.23 10.69 46.65
N THR A 475 23.36 9.85 46.09
CA THR A 475 23.12 9.82 44.64
C THR A 475 22.10 10.89 44.29
N VAL A 476 22.54 11.94 43.60
CA VAL A 476 21.68 13.10 43.28
C VAL A 476 21.19 13.05 41.84
N VAL A 477 19.87 13.07 41.65
CA VAL A 477 19.20 13.00 40.34
C VAL A 477 18.18 14.12 40.18
N ASP A 478 17.97 14.59 38.95
CA ASP A 478 16.96 15.62 38.66
C ASP A 478 15.53 15.05 38.60
N ALA A 479 14.54 15.92 38.74
CA ALA A 479 13.12 15.58 38.74
C ALA A 479 12.65 14.74 37.53
N GLY A 480 13.19 15.00 36.34
CA GLY A 480 12.88 14.22 35.14
C GLY A 480 13.47 12.81 35.20
N THR A 481 14.69 12.68 35.72
CA THR A 481 15.35 11.38 35.94
C THR A 481 14.62 10.50 36.95
N VAL A 482 14.00 11.08 37.98
CA VAL A 482 13.18 10.34 38.95
C VAL A 482 12.00 9.65 38.23
N ILE A 483 11.23 10.42 37.45
CA ILE A 483 10.08 9.90 36.68
C ILE A 483 10.55 8.85 35.66
N ALA A 484 11.63 9.14 34.94
CA ALA A 484 12.20 8.24 33.95
C ALA A 484 12.66 6.91 34.56
N THR A 485 13.34 6.94 35.71
CA THR A 485 13.82 5.73 36.40
C THR A 485 12.66 4.88 36.89
N HIS A 486 11.65 5.52 37.49
CA HIS A 486 10.46 4.83 37.95
C HIS A 486 9.68 4.19 36.80
N LEU A 487 9.46 4.94 35.70
CA LEU A 487 8.80 4.42 34.50
C LEU A 487 9.57 3.22 33.91
N ASN A 488 10.90 3.31 33.82
CA ASN A 488 11.72 2.20 33.35
C ASN A 488 11.57 0.96 34.24
N HIS A 489 11.59 1.15 35.57
CA HIS A 489 11.39 0.07 36.52
C HIS A 489 10.01 -0.60 36.34
N MET A 490 8.93 0.19 36.16
CA MET A 490 7.58 -0.34 35.92
C MET A 490 7.47 -1.11 34.60
N ILE A 491 8.06 -0.60 33.52
CA ILE A 491 8.08 -1.25 32.21
C ILE A 491 8.83 -2.59 32.28
N SER A 492 9.97 -2.63 33.00
CA SER A 492 10.73 -3.87 33.19
C SER A 492 9.98 -4.89 34.04
N MET A 493 9.38 -4.46 35.15
CA MET A 493 8.62 -5.35 36.04
C MET A 493 7.41 -5.99 35.34
N HIS A 494 6.76 -5.25 34.42
CA HIS A 494 5.59 -5.74 33.67
C HIS A 494 5.93 -6.17 32.24
N ALA A 495 7.20 -6.48 31.95
CA ALA A 495 7.64 -6.82 30.59
C ALA A 495 6.83 -7.97 29.97
N ALA A 496 6.45 -8.97 30.77
CA ALA A 496 5.64 -10.10 30.30
C ALA A 496 4.23 -9.68 29.82
N GLU A 497 3.61 -8.70 30.48
CA GLU A 497 2.27 -8.20 30.12
C GLU A 497 2.30 -7.27 28.91
N LEU A 498 3.44 -6.60 28.71
CA LEU A 498 3.73 -5.75 27.56
C LEU A 498 4.10 -6.55 26.31
N LEU A 499 4.51 -7.81 26.46
CA LEU A 499 4.77 -8.71 25.35
C LEU A 499 3.45 -9.27 24.81
N GLY A 500 2.81 -8.49 23.93
CA GLY A 500 1.59 -8.86 23.23
C GLY A 500 1.83 -9.67 21.96
N ARG A 501 0.74 -9.93 21.23
CA ARG A 501 0.79 -10.63 19.95
C ARG A 501 1.54 -9.84 18.88
N GLU A 502 1.40 -8.51 18.89
CA GLU A 502 2.08 -7.64 17.94
C GLU A 502 3.61 -7.62 18.16
N GLU A 503 4.05 -7.56 19.42
CA GLU A 503 5.46 -7.58 19.79
C GLU A 503 6.12 -8.91 19.42
N VAL A 504 5.46 -10.04 19.70
CA VAL A 504 5.98 -11.36 19.32
C VAL A 504 6.05 -11.51 17.80
N GLN A 505 5.05 -11.03 17.06
CA GLN A 505 5.09 -11.07 15.59
C GLN A 505 6.28 -10.27 15.05
N LYS A 506 6.45 -9.02 15.51
CA LYS A 506 7.59 -8.17 15.12
C LYS A 506 8.93 -8.81 15.48
N LEU A 507 9.01 -9.52 16.61
CA LEU A 507 10.21 -10.21 17.04
C LEU A 507 10.53 -11.41 16.14
N LEU A 508 9.54 -12.24 15.82
CA LEU A 508 9.70 -13.36 14.88
C LEU A 508 10.06 -12.86 13.47
N ASP A 509 9.42 -11.80 12.98
CA ASP A 509 9.72 -11.17 11.69
C ASP A 509 11.15 -10.61 11.65
N HIS A 510 11.64 -10.06 12.77
CA HIS A 510 13.02 -9.58 12.88
C HIS A 510 14.01 -10.75 12.76
N VAL A 511 13.77 -11.86 13.47
CA VAL A 511 14.61 -13.06 13.38
C VAL A 511 14.52 -13.70 12.00
N ALA A 512 13.35 -13.70 11.36
CA ALA A 512 13.14 -14.25 10.02
C ALA A 512 14.01 -13.58 8.95
N LYS A 513 14.42 -12.31 9.15
CA LYS A 513 15.35 -11.63 8.23
C LYS A 513 16.74 -12.29 8.22
N GLU A 514 17.18 -12.84 9.33
CA GLU A 514 18.49 -13.48 9.47
C GLU A 514 18.43 -15.01 9.36
N SER A 515 17.33 -15.62 9.81
CA SER A 515 17.17 -17.08 9.91
C SER A 515 15.75 -17.50 9.49
N PRO A 516 15.35 -17.29 8.21
CA PRO A 516 13.98 -17.52 7.76
C PRO A 516 13.54 -18.98 7.91
N LYS A 517 14.43 -19.93 7.61
CA LYS A 517 14.14 -21.37 7.70
C LYS A 517 13.78 -21.81 9.12
N LEU A 518 14.42 -21.23 10.15
CA LEU A 518 14.14 -21.56 11.55
C LEU A 518 12.71 -21.18 11.92
N ILE A 519 12.23 -20.03 11.45
CA ILE A 519 10.88 -19.55 11.71
C ILE A 519 9.85 -20.37 10.92
N GLU A 520 10.08 -20.57 9.61
CA GLU A 520 9.18 -21.34 8.74
C GLU A 520 8.99 -22.78 9.20
N ASP A 521 10.04 -23.40 9.77
CA ASP A 521 9.97 -24.77 10.28
C ASP A 521 9.34 -24.86 11.67
N LEU A 522 9.45 -23.81 12.49
CA LEU A 522 8.89 -23.80 13.84
C LEU A 522 7.43 -23.33 13.89
N VAL A 523 7.12 -22.14 13.37
CA VAL A 523 5.80 -21.49 13.48
C VAL A 523 5.20 -21.25 12.09
N PRO A 524 3.99 -21.75 11.78
CA PRO A 524 3.07 -22.49 12.64
C PRO A 524 3.24 -24.02 12.59
N LYS A 525 4.27 -24.56 11.91
CA LYS A 525 4.35 -25.99 11.56
C LYS A 525 4.50 -26.92 12.77
N LEU A 526 5.43 -26.62 13.68
CA LEU A 526 5.72 -27.44 14.85
C LEU A 526 4.99 -26.92 16.09
N LEU A 527 5.02 -25.61 16.32
CA LEU A 527 4.37 -24.94 17.45
C LEU A 527 3.42 -23.84 16.97
N SER A 528 2.32 -23.64 17.71
CA SER A 528 1.43 -22.51 17.47
C SER A 528 2.09 -21.20 17.91
N PHE A 529 1.70 -20.10 17.26
CA PHE A 529 2.14 -18.75 17.65
C PHE A 529 1.87 -18.46 19.13
N ALA A 530 0.69 -18.84 19.61
CA ALA A 530 0.27 -18.63 21.00
C ALA A 530 1.17 -19.37 22.01
N LEU A 531 1.64 -20.57 21.65
CA LEU A 531 2.53 -21.33 22.51
C LEU A 531 3.90 -20.66 22.61
N VAL A 532 4.46 -20.18 21.49
CA VAL A 532 5.72 -19.43 21.48
C VAL A 532 5.59 -18.15 22.30
N GLN A 533 4.51 -17.39 22.12
CA GLN A 533 4.20 -16.23 22.95
C GLN A 533 4.17 -16.59 24.43
N LYS A 534 3.49 -17.69 24.80
CA LYS A 534 3.38 -18.11 26.20
C LYS A 534 4.73 -18.48 26.82
N VAL A 535 5.61 -19.18 26.08
CA VAL A 535 6.96 -19.48 26.54
C VAL A 535 7.77 -18.20 26.78
N LEU A 536 7.74 -17.25 25.83
CA LEU A 536 8.44 -15.97 25.98
C LEU A 536 7.90 -15.16 27.17
N GLN A 537 6.58 -15.14 27.37
CA GLN A 537 5.98 -14.50 28.54
C GLN A 537 6.40 -15.17 29.84
N ASN A 538 6.45 -16.50 29.90
CA ASN A 538 6.88 -17.24 31.09
C ASN A 538 8.35 -16.90 31.45
N LEU A 539 9.24 -16.80 30.47
CA LEU A 539 10.63 -16.35 30.71
C LEU A 539 10.65 -14.94 31.33
N LEU A 540 9.88 -14.00 30.78
CA LEU A 540 9.82 -12.63 31.27
C LEU A 540 9.19 -12.50 32.67
N ILE A 541 8.20 -13.35 33.01
CA ILE A 541 7.61 -13.40 34.36
C ILE A 541 8.67 -13.71 35.42
N GLU A 542 9.65 -14.53 35.06
CA GLU A 542 10.75 -14.93 35.94
C GLU A 542 11.96 -13.99 35.85
N GLY A 543 11.84 -12.87 35.13
CA GLY A 543 12.94 -11.92 34.90
C GLY A 543 14.00 -12.42 33.93
N VAL A 544 13.77 -13.50 33.18
CA VAL A 544 14.72 -14.01 32.18
C VAL A 544 14.59 -13.24 30.87
N HIS A 545 15.66 -12.55 30.49
CA HIS A 545 15.72 -11.75 29.28
C HIS A 545 15.66 -12.61 28.00
N ILE A 546 14.89 -12.18 27.00
CA ILE A 546 14.62 -12.92 25.75
C ILE A 546 15.45 -12.43 24.54
N ARG A 547 16.58 -11.76 24.79
CA ARG A 547 17.44 -11.21 23.74
C ARG A 547 18.05 -12.27 22.82
N ASP A 548 18.39 -13.43 23.36
CA ASP A 548 18.95 -14.54 22.57
C ASP A 548 17.84 -15.39 21.93
N MET A 549 17.08 -14.76 21.03
CA MET A 549 15.96 -15.40 20.35
C MET A 549 16.37 -16.62 19.53
N ARG A 550 17.61 -16.65 19.02
CA ARG A 550 18.11 -17.80 18.26
C ARG A 550 18.17 -19.04 19.14
N THR A 551 18.85 -18.97 20.28
CA THR A 551 18.95 -20.10 21.21
C THR A 551 17.56 -20.54 21.70
N ILE A 552 16.65 -19.59 21.95
CA ILE A 552 15.27 -19.89 22.36
C ILE A 552 14.56 -20.70 21.27
N LEU A 553 14.54 -20.21 20.03
CA LEU A 553 13.79 -20.84 18.92
C LEU A 553 14.42 -22.15 18.44
N GLU A 554 15.74 -22.30 18.50
CA GLU A 554 16.43 -23.56 18.23
C GLU A 554 16.06 -24.62 19.28
N THR A 555 16.04 -24.24 20.55
CA THR A 555 15.62 -25.14 21.63
C THR A 555 14.15 -25.54 21.47
N LEU A 556 13.28 -24.58 21.15
CA LEU A 556 11.88 -24.89 20.86
C LEU A 556 11.76 -25.87 19.68
N SER A 557 12.50 -25.66 18.59
CA SER A 557 12.51 -26.57 17.44
C SER A 557 13.01 -27.97 17.79
N GLU A 558 14.04 -28.08 18.63
CA GLU A 558 14.63 -29.36 19.08
C GLU A 558 13.62 -30.21 19.86
N TYR A 559 12.82 -29.58 20.75
CA TYR A 559 11.92 -30.28 21.66
C TYR A 559 10.44 -30.23 21.28
N ALA A 560 10.04 -29.45 20.26
CA ALA A 560 8.65 -29.30 19.83
C ALA A 560 7.97 -30.61 19.39
N THR A 561 8.74 -31.60 18.95
CA THR A 561 8.21 -32.93 18.59
C THR A 561 8.00 -33.85 19.79
N GLN A 562 8.62 -33.53 20.94
CA GLN A 562 8.55 -34.34 22.17
C GLN A 562 7.47 -33.82 23.10
N THR A 563 7.39 -32.49 23.27
CA THR A 563 6.41 -31.85 24.14
C THR A 563 5.89 -30.55 23.53
N THR A 564 4.63 -30.26 23.82
CA THR A 564 3.96 -29.00 23.48
C THR A 564 3.47 -28.26 24.71
N ASP A 565 3.86 -28.72 25.92
CA ASP A 565 3.55 -28.02 27.16
C ASP A 565 4.44 -26.77 27.30
N ALA A 566 3.82 -25.61 27.50
CA ALA A 566 4.53 -24.35 27.57
C ALA A 566 5.50 -24.27 28.77
N ASN A 567 5.16 -24.86 29.91
CA ASN A 567 5.98 -24.79 31.11
C ASN A 567 7.21 -25.71 30.98
N GLU A 568 7.02 -26.90 30.42
CA GLU A 568 8.13 -27.82 30.14
C GLU A 568 9.10 -27.23 29.11
N LEU A 569 8.59 -26.66 28.02
CA LEU A 569 9.40 -25.95 27.02
C LEU A 569 10.13 -24.75 27.64
N THR A 570 9.49 -24.01 28.53
CA THR A 570 10.12 -22.91 29.28
C THR A 570 11.31 -23.42 30.10
N ALA A 571 11.14 -24.52 30.84
CA ALA A 571 12.21 -25.11 31.64
C ALA A 571 13.42 -25.54 30.78
N LEU A 572 13.16 -26.16 29.63
CA LEU A 572 14.21 -26.57 28.68
C LEU A 572 14.97 -25.36 28.11
N VAL A 573 14.24 -24.30 27.74
CA VAL A 573 14.85 -23.05 27.27
C VAL A 573 15.73 -22.40 28.35
N ARG A 574 15.28 -22.38 29.62
CA ARG A 574 16.08 -21.85 30.73
C ARG A 574 17.42 -22.55 30.91
N VAL A 575 17.46 -23.87 30.73
CA VAL A 575 18.72 -24.63 30.80
C VAL A 575 19.70 -24.17 29.73
N LYS A 576 19.23 -23.96 28.50
CA LYS A 576 20.07 -23.49 27.38
C LYS A 576 20.48 -22.02 27.54
N LEU A 577 19.64 -21.20 28.17
CA LEU A 577 19.95 -19.82 28.56
C LEU A 577 20.76 -19.70 29.86
N GLY A 578 21.11 -20.81 30.52
CA GLY A 578 21.71 -20.80 31.86
C GLY A 578 22.96 -19.92 32.00
N ARG A 579 23.80 -19.84 30.94
CA ARG A 579 24.97 -18.94 30.94
C ARG A 579 24.56 -17.47 31.07
N ALA A 580 23.52 -17.04 30.36
CA ALA A 580 23.04 -15.66 30.41
C ALA A 580 22.40 -15.35 31.76
N ILE A 581 21.55 -16.26 32.26
CA ILE A 581 20.87 -16.12 33.56
C ILE A 581 21.90 -15.99 34.70
N VAL A 582 22.91 -16.87 34.73
CA VAL A 582 23.95 -16.84 35.77
C VAL A 582 24.77 -15.56 35.69
N GLN A 583 25.14 -15.10 34.48
CA GLN A 583 25.91 -13.86 34.30
C GLN A 583 25.13 -12.61 34.73
N GLU A 584 23.82 -12.60 34.52
CA GLU A 584 22.94 -11.49 34.90
C GLU A 584 22.82 -11.36 36.42
N LEU A 585 22.63 -12.48 37.11
CA LEU A 585 22.55 -12.52 38.58
C LEU A 585 23.91 -12.35 39.26
N PHE A 586 24.95 -12.96 38.68
CA PHE A 586 26.31 -12.98 39.21
C PHE A 586 27.30 -12.53 38.13
N PRO A 587 27.66 -11.23 38.11
CA PRO A 587 28.68 -10.70 37.21
C PRO A 587 30.00 -11.48 37.29
N VAL A 588 30.72 -11.52 36.17
CA VAL A 588 31.94 -12.34 36.01
C VAL A 588 32.94 -12.08 37.13
N GLY A 589 33.37 -13.15 37.80
CA GLY A 589 34.38 -13.11 38.86
C GLY A 589 33.84 -13.06 40.29
N ASN A 590 32.52 -12.94 40.47
CA ASN A 590 31.89 -13.00 41.78
C ASN A 590 31.59 -14.46 42.19
N GLU A 591 31.67 -14.75 43.49
CA GLU A 591 31.21 -16.01 44.07
C GLU A 591 29.68 -16.10 43.97
N VAL A 592 29.17 -17.25 43.54
CA VAL A 592 27.73 -17.49 43.44
C VAL A 592 27.17 -17.75 44.83
N THR A 593 26.48 -16.76 45.38
CA THR A 593 25.80 -16.86 46.68
C THR A 593 24.32 -17.20 46.45
N ALA A 594 23.87 -18.32 47.00
CA ALA A 594 22.49 -18.79 46.86
C ALA A 594 21.95 -19.29 48.21
N MET A 595 20.64 -19.15 48.40
CA MET A 595 19.92 -19.74 49.53
C MET A 595 19.37 -21.10 49.10
N THR A 596 19.50 -22.12 49.94
CA THR A 596 19.02 -23.50 49.69
C THR A 596 17.93 -23.91 50.65
#